data_AF-A0AAD1KCY0-F1
#
_entry.id   AF-A0AAD1KCY0-F1
#
_cell.length_a   1.000
_cell.length_b   1.000
_cell.length_c   1.000
_cell.angle_alpha   90.00
_cell.angle_beta   90.00
_cell.angle_gamma   90.00
#
_symmetry.space_group_name_H-M   'P 1'
#
loop_
_entity.id
_entity.type
_entity.pdbx_description
1 polymer ?
#
loop_
_entity_poly.entity_id
_entity_poly.type
_entity_poly.pdbx_seq_one_letter_code
_entity_poly.pdbx_strand_id
1 'polypeptide(L)' 'MKHVLDTTGKLCPFPLIELQKLIKGIEKGDEVVLDYDCAQATENIPRWAA' A
#
# COMPACT_ATOMS: atom_id res chain seq x y z
N MET A 1 -5.15 -13.44 -7.01
CA MET A 1 -6.19 -12.41 -7.25
C MET A 1 -5.52 -11.04 -7.21
N LYS A 2 -6.01 -10.06 -7.99
CA LYS A 2 -5.44 -8.70 -8.02
C LYS A 2 -6.31 -7.75 -7.20
N HIS A 3 -5.69 -7.07 -6.24
CA HIS A 3 -6.33 -6.04 -5.41
C HIS A 3 -5.77 -4.67 -5.79
N VAL A 4 -6.62 -3.66 -5.83
CA VAL A 4 -6.24 -2.27 -6.13
C VAL A 4 -6.61 -1.41 -4.94
N LEU A 5 -5.65 -0.60 -4.47
CA LEU A 5 -5.81 0.32 -3.36
C LEU A 5 -5.40 1.72 -3.81
N ASP A 6 -6.36 2.64 -3.80
CA ASP A 6 -6.11 4.06 -4.11
C ASP A 6 -6.00 4.87 -2.82
N THR A 7 -4.85 5.51 -2.65
CA THR A 7 -4.52 6.36 -1.49
C THR A 7 -4.10 7.76 -1.93
N THR A 8 -4.38 8.12 -3.18
CA THR A 8 -4.16 9.48 -3.68
C THR A 8 -4.93 10.50 -2.85
N GLY A 9 -4.32 11.67 -2.62
CA GLY A 9 -4.83 12.70 -1.72
C GLY A 9 -4.70 12.37 -0.22
N LYS A 10 -4.23 11.17 0.15
CA LYS A 10 -3.93 10.83 1.55
C LYS A 10 -2.43 10.98 1.81
N LEU A 11 -2.10 11.91 2.70
CA LEU A 11 -0.73 12.11 3.14
C LEU A 11 -0.23 10.94 3.97
N CYS A 12 1.07 10.85 4.15
CA CYS A 12 1.67 9.84 4.98
C CYS A 12 1.28 10.07 6.47
N PRO A 13 1.02 9.01 7.27
CA PRO A 13 1.32 7.59 7.03
C PRO A 13 0.15 6.75 6.45
N PHE A 14 -0.92 7.38 5.98
CA PHE A 14 -2.15 6.67 5.58
C PHE A 14 -1.94 5.60 4.50
N PRO A 15 -1.18 5.83 3.40
CA PRO A 15 -0.96 4.80 2.38
C PRO A 15 -0.39 3.50 2.93
N LEU A 16 0.55 3.59 3.86
CA LEU A 16 1.20 2.42 4.47
C LEU A 16 0.23 1.64 5.37
N ILE A 17 -0.55 2.36 6.20
CA ILE A 17 -1.49 1.72 7.14
C ILE A 17 -2.59 0.99 6.38
N GLU A 18 -3.12 1.58 5.32
CA GLU A 18 -4.17 0.96 4.50
C GLU A 18 -3.63 -0.24 3.73
N LEU A 19 -2.42 -0.13 3.17
CA LEU A 19 -1.74 -1.26 2.52
C LEU A 19 -1.53 -2.43 3.48
N GLN A 20 -1.07 -2.17 4.71
CA GLN A 20 -0.88 -3.20 5.74
C GLN A 20 -2.18 -3.89 6.11
N LYS A 21 -3.29 -3.13 6.19
CA LYS A 21 -4.61 -3.71 6.50
C LYS A 21 -5.09 -4.61 5.37
N LEU A 22 -4.92 -4.19 4.12
CA LEU A 22 -5.27 -5.00 2.95
C LEU A 22 -4.45 -6.29 2.93
N ILE A 23 -3.13 -6.21 3.09
CA ILE A 23 -2.24 -7.37 3.04
C ILE A 23 -2.54 -8.41 4.14
N LYS A 24 -3.04 -7.98 5.30
CA LYS A 24 -3.49 -8.92 6.35
C LYS A 24 -4.74 -9.72 5.98
N GLY A 25 -5.52 -9.27 4.99
CA GLY A 25 -6.77 -9.89 4.57
C GLY A 25 -6.69 -10.68 3.26
N ILE A 26 -5.55 -10.71 2.59
CA ILE A 26 -5.38 -11.40 1.30
C ILE A 26 -4.55 -12.68 1.44
N GLU A 27 -4.66 -13.56 0.44
CA GLU A 27 -3.96 -14.84 0.44
C GLU A 27 -2.56 -14.75 -0.19
N LYS A 28 -1.71 -15.73 0.13
CA LYS A 28 -0.39 -15.85 -0.52
C LYS A 28 -0.59 -16.16 -2.00
N GLY A 29 0.03 -15.36 -2.86
CA GLY A 29 -0.14 -15.44 -4.32
C GLY A 29 -1.10 -14.38 -4.87
N ASP A 30 -1.70 -13.56 -4.01
CA ASP A 30 -2.40 -12.35 -4.44
C ASP A 30 -1.43 -11.19 -4.71
N GLU A 31 -1.85 -10.30 -5.62
CA GLU A 31 -1.12 -9.11 -6.03
C GLU A 31 -1.86 -7.86 -5.52
N VAL A 32 -1.10 -6.84 -5.12
CA VAL A 32 -1.64 -5.54 -4.71
C VAL A 32 -1.04 -4.44 -5.58
N VAL A 33 -1.89 -3.62 -6.18
CA VAL A 33 -1.52 -2.37 -6.84
C VAL A 33 -1.93 -1.22 -5.93
N LEU A 34 -0.98 -0.36 -5.59
CA LEU A 34 -1.19 0.79 -4.73
C LEU A 34 -0.93 2.08 -5.50
N ASP A 35 -1.96 2.90 -5.65
CA ASP A 35 -1.86 4.24 -6.21
C ASP A 35 -1.66 5.26 -5.07
N TYR A 36 -0.63 6.09 -5.20
CA TYR A 36 -0.26 7.08 -4.18
C TYR A 36 0.39 8.31 -4.83
N ASP A 37 0.28 9.45 -4.15
CA ASP A 37 0.89 10.73 -4.54
C ASP A 37 1.79 11.34 -3.43
N CYS A 38 1.81 10.74 -2.23
CA CYS A 38 2.72 11.14 -1.14
C CYS A 38 4.17 10.78 -1.51
N ALA A 39 5.05 11.77 -1.67
CA ALA A 39 6.46 11.53 -2.00
C ALA A 39 7.17 10.59 -1.00
N GLN A 40 6.88 10.71 0.30
CA GLN A 40 7.45 9.83 1.33
C GLN A 40 6.99 8.36 1.22
N ALA A 41 5.86 8.10 0.57
CA ALA A 41 5.37 6.74 0.38
C ALA A 41 6.30 5.93 -0.54
N THR A 42 6.99 6.59 -1.47
CA THR A 42 8.03 6.01 -2.33
C THR A 42 9.15 5.32 -1.54
N GLU A 43 9.48 5.82 -0.35
CA GLU A 43 10.51 5.23 0.51
C GLU A 43 9.91 4.30 1.58
N ASN A 44 8.82 4.73 2.20
CA ASN A 44 8.23 4.02 3.34
C ASN A 44 7.59 2.69 2.94
N ILE A 45 6.94 2.60 1.77
CA ILE A 45 6.28 1.38 1.30
C ILE A 45 7.32 0.30 0.98
N PRO A 46 8.34 0.52 0.12
CA PRO A 46 9.34 -0.50 -0.15
C PRO A 46 10.12 -0.91 1.08
N ARG A 47 10.43 0.04 1.98
CA ARG A 47 11.14 -0.26 3.23
C ARG A 47 10.36 -1.21 4.15
N TRP A 48 9.04 -1.10 4.18
CA TRP A 48 8.20 -2.02 4.95
C TRP A 48 8.00 -3.37 4.24
N ALA A 49 7.94 -3.37 2.91
CA ALA A 49 7.70 -4.56 2.11
C ALA A 49 8.94 -5.44 1.87
N ALA A 50 10.15 -4.89 2.05
CA ALA A 50 11.42 -5.60 1.98
C ALA A 50 11.63 -6.57 3.16
#